data_AF-A0A5E4IFK4-F1
#
_entry.id   AF-A0A5E4IFK4-F1
#
_cell.length_a   1.000
_cell.length_b   1.000
_cell.length_c   1.000
_cell.angle_alpha   90.00
_cell.angle_beta   90.00
_cell.angle_gamma   90.00
#
_symmetry.space_group_name_H-M   'P 1'
#
loop_
_entity.id
_entity.type
_entity.pdbx_description
1 polymer ?
#
loop_
_entity_poly.entity_id
_entity_poly.type
_entity_poly.pdbx_seq_one_letter_code
_entity_poly.pdbx_strand_id
1 'polypeptide(L)' 'MVIRVKARYEDKVLKPLREIKLREGEEVEIEVRRPPVDEFHGRLKIDEKTADEIIDMELWD' A
#
# COMPACT_ATOMS: atom_id res chain seq x y z
N MET A 1 9.56 19.77 3.54
CA MET A 1 10.19 18.55 4.11
C MET A 1 9.10 17.50 4.27
N VAL A 2 9.33 16.26 3.82
CA VAL A 2 8.35 15.16 3.95
C VAL A 2 8.83 14.22 5.04
N ILE A 3 8.01 14.00 6.07
CA ILE A 3 8.28 13.04 7.15
C ILE A 3 7.36 11.84 6.99
N ARG A 4 7.94 10.64 6.95
CA ARG A 4 7.18 9.38 6.92
C ARG A 4 7.13 8.77 8.31
N VAL A 5 5.93 8.56 8.82
CA VAL A 5 5.71 7.97 10.15
C VAL A 5 4.77 6.79 10.02
N LYS A 6 5.14 5.66 10.65
CA LYS A 6 4.26 4.51 10.75
C LYS A 6 3.22 4.80 11.82
N ALA A 7 1.98 4.45 11.54
CA ALA A 7 0.87 4.54 12.47
C ALA A 7 0.13 3.20 12.52
N ARG A 8 -0.59 2.97 13.60
CA ARG A 8 -1.52 1.85 13.74
C ARG A 8 -2.94 2.40 13.73
N TYR A 9 -3.82 1.74 13.00
CA TYR A 9 -5.25 2.05 13.00
C TYR A 9 -5.94 1.26 14.11
N GLU A 10 -6.44 1.96 15.13
CA GLU A 10 -7.15 1.39 16.28
C GLU A 10 -8.30 2.33 16.66
N ASP A 11 -9.47 1.78 17.01
CA ASP A 11 -10.64 2.55 17.45
C ASP A 11 -11.09 3.63 16.44
N LYS A 12 -10.90 3.35 15.14
CA LYS A 12 -11.16 4.27 14.02
C LYS A 12 -10.21 5.48 13.95
N VAL A 13 -9.09 5.45 14.66
CA VAL A 13 -8.09 6.52 14.72
C VAL A 13 -6.70 6.02 14.29
N LEU A 14 -5.96 6.82 13.52
CA LEU A 14 -4.55 6.56 13.22
C LEU A 14 -3.67 7.06 14.37
N LYS A 15 -3.06 6.11 15.10
CA LYS A 15 -2.16 6.37 16.21
C LYS A 15 -0.71 6.23 15.74
N PRO A 16 0.11 7.30 15.70
CA PRO A 16 1.50 7.20 15.25
C PRO A 16 2.32 6.36 16.22
N LEU A 17 3.27 5.57 15.71
CA LEU A 17 4.16 4.73 16.54
C LEU A 17 5.27 5.53 17.24
N ARG A 18 5.38 6.83 16.95
CA ARG A 18 6.32 7.77 17.54
C ARG A 18 5.70 9.15 17.57
N GLU A 19 6.21 10.00 18.46
CA GLU A 19 5.80 11.40 18.53
C GLU A 19 6.07 12.13 17.21
N ILE A 20 5.12 12.97 16.81
CA ILE A 20 5.17 13.82 15.63
C ILE A 20 4.96 15.26 16.08
N LYS A 21 5.86 16.15 15.66
CA LYS A 21 5.86 17.57 16.03
C LYS A 21 4.92 18.38 15.14
N LEU A 22 3.64 18.02 15.13
CA LEU A 22 2.58 18.77 14.45
C LEU A 22 1.98 19.80 15.41
N ARG A 23 1.47 20.90 14.88
CA ARG A 23 0.67 21.85 15.65
C ARG A 23 -0.77 21.38 15.72
N GLU A 24 -1.49 21.82 16.75
CA GLU A 24 -2.92 21.58 16.85
C GLU A 24 -3.65 22.22 15.66
N GLY A 25 -4.52 21.46 14.99
CA GLY A 25 -5.22 21.89 13.77
C GLY A 25 -4.40 21.84 12.48
N GLU A 26 -3.17 21.31 12.51
CA GLU A 26 -2.34 21.17 11.31
C GLU A 26 -2.89 20.07 10.39
N GLU A 27 -3.20 20.42 9.14
CA GLU A 27 -3.67 19.48 8.12
C GLU A 27 -2.50 18.67 7.56
N VAL A 28 -2.70 17.36 7.40
CA VAL A 28 -1.70 16.44 6.89
C VAL A 28 -2.31 15.47 5.87
N GLU A 29 -1.49 15.04 4.90
CA GLU A 29 -1.86 14.00 3.94
C GLU A 29 -1.46 12.62 4.48
N ILE A 30 -2.32 11.62 4.25
CA ILE A 30 -2.08 10.24 4.67
C ILE A 30 -2.01 9.35 3.42
N GLU A 31 -0.88 8.65 3.26
CA GLU A 31 -0.71 7.62 2.24
C GLU A 31 -0.94 6.23 2.85
N VAL A 32 -1.95 5.50 2.38
CA VAL A 32 -2.22 4.12 2.80
C VAL A 32 -1.71 3.15 1.74
N ARG A 33 -0.58 2.49 2.02
CA ARG A 33 -0.04 1.43 1.15
C ARG A 33 -0.69 0.10 1.50
N ARG A 34 -1.57 -0.38 0.64
CA ARG A 34 -2.05 -1.77 0.69
C ARG A 34 -1.16 -2.63 -0.21
N PRO A 35 -0.74 -3.82 0.24
CA PRO A 35 -0.09 -4.76 -0.66
C PRO A 35 -1.09 -5.16 -1.76
N PRO A 36 -0.64 -5.42 -3.00
CA PRO A 36 -1.50 -5.77 -4.15
C PRO A 36 -2.20 -7.15 -4.00
N VAL A 37 -2.17 -7.76 -2.82
CA VAL A 37 -2.68 -9.11 -2.56
C VAL A 37 -4.19 -9.17 -2.29
N ASP A 38 -4.91 -8.04 -2.38
CA ASP A 38 -6.39 -8.07 -2.31
C ASP A 38 -7.00 -8.93 -3.45
N GLU A 39 -6.24 -9.24 -4.52
CA GLU A 39 -6.66 -10.14 -5.62
C GLU A 39 -5.83 -11.44 -5.73
N PHE A 40 -5.11 -11.86 -4.68
CA PHE A 40 -4.37 -13.13 -4.74
C PHE A 40 -5.31 -14.33 -4.51
N HIS A 41 -5.98 -14.78 -5.57
CA HIS A 41 -6.96 -15.89 -5.53
C HIS A 41 -6.32 -17.28 -5.60
N GLY A 42 -5.03 -17.40 -5.89
CA GLY A 42 -4.32 -18.68 -5.93
C GLY A 42 -3.03 -18.65 -6.74
N ARG A 43 -2.23 -19.71 -6.59
CA ARG A 43 -0.98 -19.89 -7.34
C ARG A 43 -1.20 -20.89 -8.47
N LEU A 44 -1.28 -20.42 -9.71
CA LEU A 44 -1.26 -21.26 -10.90
C LEU A 44 0.19 -21.52 -11.31
N LYS A 45 0.54 -22.77 -11.61
CA LYS A 45 1.86 -23.10 -12.17
C LYS A 45 1.77 -23.00 -13.69
N ILE A 46 2.45 -22.02 -14.26
CA ILE A 46 2.56 -21.81 -15.70
C ILE A 46 4.03 -21.89 -16.12
N ASP A 47 4.30 -22.14 -17.40
CA ASP A 47 5.64 -22.02 -17.98
C ASP A 47 6.00 -20.55 -18.24
N GLU A 48 7.30 -20.29 -18.43
CA GLU A 48 7.88 -18.96 -18.61
C GLU A 48 7.31 -18.22 -19.83
N LYS A 49 7.14 -18.92 -20.96
CA LYS A 49 6.60 -18.32 -22.19
C LYS A 49 5.17 -17.83 -21.99
N THR A 50 4.34 -18.63 -21.32
CA THR A 50 2.96 -18.24 -20.99
C THR A 50 2.93 -17.05 -20.03
N ALA A 51 3.90 -16.94 -19.11
CA ALA A 51 3.98 -15.80 -18.20
C ALA A 51 4.30 -14.49 -18.93
N ASP A 52 5.26 -14.53 -19.85
CA ASP A 52 5.66 -13.37 -20.65
C ASP A 52 4.50 -12.86 -21.52
N GLU A 53 3.76 -13.78 -22.17
CA GLU A 53 2.57 -13.42 -22.96
C GLU A 53 1.49 -12.74 -22.12
N ILE A 54 1.26 -13.15 -20.86
CA ILE A 54 0.27 -12.54 -19.96
C ILE A 54 0.71 -11.13 -19.50
N ILE A 55 2.00 -10.93 -19.28
CA ILE A 55 2.57 -9.64 -18.85
C ILE A 55 2.57 -8.63 -20.01
N ASP A 56 2.82 -9.09 -21.23
CA ASP A 56 2.86 -8.27 -22.46
C ASP A 56 1.46 -7.89 -22.99
N MET A 57 0.42 -8.60 -22.57
CA MET A 57 -0.95 -8.11 -22.75
C MET A 57 -1.13 -6.90 -21.82
N GLU A 58 -1.23 -5.69 -22.39
CA GLU A 58 -1.50 -4.38 -21.74
C GLU A 58 -2.82 -4.37 -20.92
N LEU A 59 -3.00 -5.32 -20.00
CA LEU A 59 -4.18 -5.51 -19.15
C LEU A 59 -3.95 -4.98 -17.73
N TRP A 60 -2.78 -4.38 -17.47
CA TRP A 60 -2.38 -3.83 -16.18
C TRP A 60 -1.98 -2.36 -16.36
N ASP A 61 -2.95 -1.46 -16.17
CA ASP A 61 -2.75 -0.02 -15.93
C ASP A 61 -2.92 0.26 -14.42
#